data_AF-A0A351SXQ5-F1
#
_entry.id   AF-A0A351SXQ5-F1
#
_cell.length_a   1.000
_cell.length_b   1.000
_cell.length_c   1.000
_cell.angle_alpha   90.00
_cell.angle_beta   90.00
_cell.angle_gamma   90.00
#
_symmetry.space_group_name_H-M   'P 1'
#
loop_
_entity.id
_entity.type
_entity.pdbx_description
1 polymer ?
#
loop_
_entity_poly.entity_id
_entity_poly.type
_entity_poly.pdbx_seq_one_letter_code
_entity_poly.pdbx_strand_id
1 'polypeptide(L)' 'MFCGKAKEFLSQRGFVFEEKDITEDPSAVEELERLGAMTTPVIVIDGEVVIGFNRKRLEELLT' A
#
# COMPACT_ATOMS: atom_id res chain seq x y z
N MET A 1 -5.05 3.80 11.19
CA MET A 1 -5.85 4.90 10.58
C MET A 1 -5.48 5.17 9.11
N PHE A 2 -4.21 5.02 8.69
CA PHE A 2 -3.81 5.32 7.31
C PHE A 2 -4.11 4.21 6.27
N CYS A 3 -4.16 2.93 6.68
CA CYS A 3 -4.51 1.84 5.76
C CYS A 3 -5.92 2.01 5.17
N GLY A 4 -6.90 2.43 6.00
CA GLY A 4 -8.26 2.70 5.53
C GLY A 4 -8.31 3.82 4.48
N LYS A 5 -7.53 4.91 4.66
CA LYS A 5 -7.46 6.00 3.68
C LYS A 5 -6.85 5.57 2.35
N ALA A 6 -5.81 4.73 2.39
CA ALA A 6 -5.19 4.17 1.20
C ALA A 6 -6.19 3.31 0.40
N LYS A 7 -6.86 2.37 1.06
CA LYS A 7 -7.88 1.51 0.44
C LYS A 7 -9.02 2.33 -0.14
N GLU A 8 -9.56 3.28 0.63
CA GLU A 8 -10.65 4.14 0.19
C GLU A 8 -10.26 4.95 -1.05
N PHE A 9 -9.06 5.53 -1.08
CA PHE A 9 -8.56 6.28 -2.23
C PHE A 9 -8.46 5.41 -3.49
N LEU A 10 -7.91 4.20 -3.38
CA LEU A 10 -7.76 3.27 -4.50
C LEU A 10 -9.13 2.78 -4.99
N SER A 11 -10.02 2.38 -4.06
CA SER A 11 -11.37 1.93 -4.39
C SER A 11 -12.22 3.02 -5.05
N GLN A 12 -12.18 4.26 -4.55
CA GLN A 12 -12.94 5.37 -5.16
C GLN A 12 -12.51 5.68 -6.59
N ARG A 13 -11.24 5.43 -6.92
CA ARG A 13 -10.70 5.58 -8.27
C ARG A 13 -10.97 4.36 -9.16
N GLY A 14 -11.55 3.29 -8.62
CA GLY A 14 -11.84 2.06 -9.35
C GLY A 14 -10.62 1.18 -9.60
N PHE A 15 -9.51 1.40 -8.88
CA PHE A 15 -8.33 0.54 -8.99
C PHE A 15 -8.58 -0.79 -8.26
N VAL A 16 -8.24 -1.88 -8.94
CA VAL A 16 -8.19 -3.20 -8.33
C VAL A 16 -6.85 -3.34 -7.62
N PHE A 17 -6.87 -3.71 -6.35
CA PHE A 17 -5.67 -3.95 -5.56
C PHE A 17 -5.83 -5.22 -4.73
N GLU A 18 -4.70 -5.88 -4.45
CA GLU A 18 -4.63 -6.96 -3.49
C GLU A 18 -4.34 -6.37 -2.10
N GLU A 19 -5.10 -6.84 -1.11
CA GLU A 19 -4.83 -6.49 0.28
C GLU A 19 -4.02 -7.60 0.95
N LYS A 20 -2.90 -7.22 1.57
CA LYS A 20 -2.11 -8.09 2.44
C LYS A 20 -2.14 -7.53 3.85
N ASP A 21 -2.87 -8.20 4.75
CA ASP A 21 -2.97 -7.79 6.15
C ASP A 21 -1.86 -8.44 6.98
N ILE A 22 -0.91 -7.62 7.45
CA ILE A 22 0.23 -8.06 8.28
C ILE A 22 -0.17 -8.60 9.66
N THR A 23 -1.42 -8.41 10.10
CA THR A 23 -1.94 -8.94 11.36
C THR A 23 -2.50 -10.35 11.21
N GLU A 24 -2.88 -10.74 9.99
CA GLU A 24 -3.46 -12.05 9.67
C GLU A 24 -2.51 -12.92 8.83
N ASP A 25 -1.61 -12.31 8.06
CA ASP A 25 -0.67 -12.98 7.16
C ASP A 25 0.80 -12.71 7.58
N PRO A 26 1.48 -13.71 8.16
CA PRO A 26 2.92 -13.62 8.48
C PRO A 26 3.80 -13.36 7.26
N SER A 27 3.41 -13.84 6.07
CA SER A 27 4.18 -13.62 4.84
C SER A 27 4.11 -12.17 4.36
N ALA A 28 3.05 -11.45 4.70
CA ALA A 28 2.94 -10.01 4.45
C ALA A 28 3.93 -9.21 5.31
N VAL A 29 4.24 -9.66 6.53
CA VAL A 29 5.27 -9.06 7.40
C VAL A 29 6.65 -9.20 6.75
N GLU A 30 6.99 -10.41 6.29
CA GLU A 30 8.27 -10.63 5.62
C GLU A 30 8.41 -9.79 4.34
N GLU A 31 7.31 -9.62 3.59
CA GLU A 31 7.31 -8.76 2.40
C GLU A 31 7.54 -7.30 2.78
N LEU A 32 6.89 -6.80 3.84
CA LEU A 32 7.10 -5.46 4.38
C LEU A 32 8.59 -5.22 4.71
N GLU A 33 9.24 -6.18 5.38
CA GLU A 33 10.65 -6.12 5.73
C GLU A 33 11.56 -6.15 4.50
N ARG A 34 11.25 -7.00 3.50
CA ARG A 34 11.98 -7.05 2.23
C ARG A 34 11.90 -5.74 1.45
N LEU A 35 10.78 -5.03 1.55
CA LEU A 35 10.59 -3.71 0.94
C LEU A 35 11.28 -2.59 1.74
N GLY A 36 11.94 -2.90 2.87
CA GLY A 36 12.61 -1.93 3.73
C GLY A 36 11.65 -1.03 4.51
N ALA A 37 10.38 -1.42 4.61
CA ALA A 37 9.37 -0.67 5.33
C ALA A 37 9.14 -1.27 6.72
N MET A 38 8.95 -0.41 7.71
CA MET A 38 8.64 -0.83 9.10
C MET A 38 7.26 -0.36 9.55
N THR A 39 6.49 0.27 8.68
CA THR A 39 5.18 0.83 9.00
C THR A 39 4.21 0.67 7.83
N THR A 40 2.92 0.55 8.16
CA THR A 40 1.83 0.46 7.18
C THR A 40 1.05 1.78 7.07
N PRO A 41 0.37 2.05 5.95
CA PRO A 41 0.29 1.22 4.74
C PRO A 41 1.56 1.30 3.90
N VAL A 42 1.85 0.23 3.17
CA VAL A 42 2.83 0.22 2.07
C VAL A 42 2.05 -0.14 0.81
N ILE A 43 2.23 0.63 -0.24
CA ILE A 43 1.52 0.46 -1.50
C ILE A 43 2.57 0.23 -2.58
N VAL A 44 2.46 -0.88 -3.30
CA VAL A 44 3.37 -1.23 -4.39
C VAL A 44 2.62 -1.10 -5.70
N ILE A 45 3.11 -0.26 -6.62
CA ILE A 45 2.50 -0.01 -7.93
C ILE A 45 3.60 -0.25 -8.97
N ASP A 46 3.46 -1.26 -9.82
CA ASP A 46 4.46 -1.60 -10.86
C ASP A 46 5.91 -1.71 -10.32
N GLY A 47 6.07 -2.20 -9.09
CA GLY A 47 7.37 -2.32 -8.41
C GLY A 47 7.84 -1.06 -7.67
N GLU A 48 7.15 0.07 -7.82
CA GLU A 48 7.40 1.28 -7.05
C GLU A 48 6.77 1.17 -5.65
N VAL A 49 7.60 1.35 -4.62
CA VAL A 49 7.18 1.25 -3.22
C VAL A 49 6.83 2.63 -2.66
N VAL A 50 5.59 2.81 -2.24
CA VAL A 50 5.11 4.01 -1.54
C VAL A 50 4.85 3.66 -0.08
N ILE A 51 5.70 4.17 0.80
CA ILE A 51 5.55 3.99 2.24
C ILE A 51 4.63 5.07 2.80
N GLY A 52 3.62 4.66 3.55
CA GLY A 52 2.57 5.52 4.08
C GLY A 52 1.52 5.93 3.04
N PHE A 53 0.61 6.82 3.44
CA PHE A 53 -0.39 7.37 2.53
C PHE A 53 0.09 8.71 1.94
N ASN A 54 0.69 8.65 0.74
CA ASN A 54 1.10 9.84 -0.01
C ASN A 54 0.22 10.01 -1.25
N ARG A 55 -0.88 10.77 -1.11
CA ARG A 55 -1.84 11.00 -2.19
C ARG A 55 -1.18 11.50 -3.47
N LYS A 56 -0.29 12.50 -3.37
CA LYS A 56 0.38 13.08 -4.54
C LYS A 56 1.19 12.03 -5.30
N ARG A 57 1.99 11.22 -4.58
CA ARG A 57 2.78 10.16 -5.21
C ARG A 57 1.91 9.08 -5.83
N LEU A 58 0.81 8.71 -5.18
CA LEU A 58 -0.14 7.75 -5.73
C LEU A 58 -0.81 8.27 -7.00
N GLU A 59 -1.16 9.56 -7.05
CA GLU A 59 -1.72 10.20 -8.25
C GLU A 59 -0.72 10.27 -9.41
N GLU A 60 0.59 10.43 -9.12
CA GLU A 60 1.65 10.40 -10.13
C GLU A 60 1.90 8.99 -10.69
N LEU A 61 1.79 7.96 -9.85
CA LEU A 61 2.05 6.57 -10.24
C LEU A 61 0.83 5.90 -10.91
N LEU A 62 -0.38 6.31 -10.56
CA LEU A 62 -1.64 5.75 -11.06
C LEU A 62 -2.28 6.63 -12.15
N THR A 63 -1.43 7.29 -12.95
CA THR A 63 -1.86 8.20 -14.04
C THR A 63 -2.52 7.47 -15.20
#